data_AF-A0A0R1QWM4-F1
#
_entry.id   AF-A0A0R1QWM4-F1
#
_cell.length_a   1.000
_cell.length_b   1.000
_cell.length_c   1.000
_cell.angle_alpha   90.00
_cell.angle_beta   90.00
_cell.angle_gamma   90.00
#
_symmetry.space_group_name_H-M   'P 1'
#
loop_
_entity.id
_entity.type
_entity.pdbx_description
1 polymer ?
#
loop_
_entity_poly.entity_id
_entity_poly.type
_entity_poly.pdbx_seq_one_letter_code
_entity_poly.pdbx_strand_id
1 'polypeptide(L)'
;MTKVLVIYAHPETKTYSTTDKFYQQFIGAYREEHPEDEIIEHNVSEYMPFPLNKIAVSIYNKALVNQELNPDEARFQDARQKWVDEFIDADKYVFVNPMYNLFIPSEMKSYLDMIMQIPDTFHYTKEGTMAGMLHDKKAIHLQTAGGDYHGSTGAPDMSQLDLGHQYIGAILHVMGVDDFTGVYAEGMDHDPANAPEIMADAFQRAEDAARAF
;
A
#
# COMPACT_ATOMS: atom_id res chain seq x y z
N MET A 1 13.17 -5.87 -16.91
CA MET A 1 11.77 -5.48 -16.75
C MET A 1 11.41 -5.79 -15.33
N THR A 2 11.40 -4.75 -14.51
CA THR A 2 10.96 -4.82 -13.12
C THR A 2 9.44 -4.70 -13.11
N LYS A 3 8.77 -5.44 -12.22
CA LYS A 3 7.33 -5.37 -12.01
C LYS A 3 7.01 -4.45 -10.84
N VAL A 4 6.23 -3.41 -11.12
CA VAL A 4 5.76 -2.43 -10.15
C VAL A 4 4.28 -2.63 -9.91
N LEU A 5 3.93 -2.93 -8.67
CA LEU A 5 2.54 -3.04 -8.25
C LEU A 5 2.12 -1.77 -7.54
N VAL A 6 1.16 -1.05 -8.12
CA VAL A 6 0.54 0.11 -7.50
C VAL A 6 -0.76 -0.33 -6.82
N ILE A 7 -0.82 -0.11 -5.51
CA ILE A 7 -1.98 -0.31 -4.67
C ILE A 7 -2.54 1.05 -4.32
N TYR A 8 -3.62 1.44 -5.00
CA TYR A 8 -4.24 2.74 -4.86
C TYR A 8 -5.53 2.62 -4.05
N ALA A 9 -5.67 3.36 -2.96
CA ALA A 9 -6.86 3.37 -2.10
C ALA A 9 -7.44 4.78 -1.99
N HIS A 10 -8.05 5.23 -3.08
CA HIS A 10 -8.90 6.42 -3.05
C HIS A 10 -9.93 6.33 -4.18
N PRO A 11 -11.21 6.68 -3.94
CA PRO A 11 -12.22 6.70 -4.99
C PRO A 11 -11.84 7.64 -6.14
N GLU A 12 -12.20 7.28 -7.36
CA GLU A 12 -11.96 8.08 -8.56
C GLU A 12 -12.72 9.42 -8.49
N THR A 13 -12.01 10.44 -8.03
CA THR A 13 -12.52 11.80 -7.81
C THR A 13 -11.58 12.82 -8.47
N LYS A 14 -11.12 12.46 -9.68
CA LYS A 14 -10.00 13.07 -10.43
C LYS A 14 -10.00 14.59 -10.48
N THR A 15 -11.16 15.24 -10.44
CA THR A 15 -11.25 16.70 -10.48
C THR A 15 -10.65 17.41 -9.24
N TYR A 16 -10.75 16.81 -8.06
CA TYR A 16 -10.42 17.51 -6.80
C TYR A 16 -9.46 16.75 -5.88
N SER A 17 -9.13 15.49 -6.18
CA SER A 17 -8.24 14.69 -5.34
C SER A 17 -6.80 15.21 -5.37
N THR A 18 -6.29 15.63 -4.21
CA THR A 18 -4.85 15.92 -4.01
C THR A 18 -4.02 14.65 -4.10
N THR A 19 -4.54 13.51 -3.61
CA THR A 19 -3.92 12.19 -3.71
C THR A 19 -3.69 11.77 -5.15
N ASP A 20 -4.69 11.94 -6.02
CA ASP A 20 -4.55 11.59 -7.44
C ASP A 20 -3.49 12.48 -8.10
N LYS A 21 -3.58 13.81 -7.92
CA LYS A 21 -2.58 14.74 -8.49
C LYS A 21 -1.16 14.41 -8.05
N PHE A 22 -0.97 14.10 -6.76
CA PHE A 22 0.32 13.73 -6.19
C PHE A 22 0.84 12.42 -6.78
N TYR A 23 -0.02 11.41 -6.87
CA TYR A 23 0.31 10.14 -7.52
C TYR A 23 0.68 10.30 -9.00
N GLN A 24 -0.04 11.13 -9.75
CA GLN A 24 0.25 11.38 -11.17
C GLN A 24 1.66 11.96 -11.38
N GLN A 25 2.17 12.79 -10.46
CA GLN A 25 3.56 13.27 -10.55
C GLN A 25 4.56 12.13 -10.37
N PHE A 26 4.35 11.29 -9.34
CA PHE A 26 5.21 10.14 -9.09
C PHE A 26 5.21 9.17 -10.27
N ILE A 27 4.04 8.68 -10.68
CA ILE A 27 3.96 7.63 -11.70
C ILE A 27 4.33 8.15 -13.11
N GLY A 28 4.11 9.44 -13.37
CA GLY A 28 4.57 10.11 -14.59
C GLY A 28 6.10 10.09 -14.67
N ALA A 29 6.77 10.64 -13.66
CA ALA A 29 8.24 10.65 -13.59
C ALA A 29 8.83 9.23 -13.57
N TYR A 30 8.18 8.28 -12.90
CA TYR A 30 8.61 6.89 -12.87
C TYR A 30 8.61 6.25 -14.26
N ARG A 31 7.53 6.45 -15.04
CA ARG A 31 7.43 5.95 -16.42
C ARG A 31 8.47 6.56 -17.36
N GLU A 32 8.82 7.83 -17.14
CA GLU A 32 9.86 8.50 -17.93
C GLU A 32 11.25 7.94 -17.65
N GLU A 33 11.58 7.67 -16.37
CA GLU A 33 12.87 7.12 -15.95
C GLU A 33 12.98 5.61 -16.24
N HIS A 34 11.87 4.87 -16.12
CA HIS A 34 11.80 3.41 -16.23
C HIS A 34 10.81 2.95 -17.31
N PRO A 35 11.02 3.29 -18.59
CA PRO A 35 10.07 3.01 -19.68
C PRO A 35 9.89 1.52 -19.99
N GLU A 36 10.81 0.67 -19.53
CA GLU A 36 10.81 -0.79 -19.76
C GLU A 36 10.20 -1.58 -18.59
N ASP A 37 9.77 -0.92 -17.52
CA ASP A 37 9.18 -1.57 -16.35
C ASP A 37 7.68 -1.79 -16.55
N GLU A 38 7.19 -2.92 -16.06
CA GLU A 38 5.77 -3.28 -16.11
C GLU A 38 5.06 -2.69 -14.89
N ILE A 39 4.05 -1.84 -15.12
CA ILE A 39 3.27 -1.22 -14.05
C ILE A 39 1.88 -1.83 -14.04
N ILE A 40 1.52 -2.46 -12.93
CA ILE A 40 0.20 -3.02 -12.65
C ILE A 40 -0.47 -2.14 -11.60
N GLU A 41 -1.65 -1.60 -11.91
CA GLU A 41 -2.37 -0.70 -11.00
C GLU A 41 -3.69 -1.31 -10.55
N HIS A 42 -3.89 -1.39 -9.23
CA HIS A 42 -5.16 -1.76 -8.61
C HIS A 42 -5.69 -0.64 -7.75
N ASN A 43 -6.88 -0.12 -8.10
CA ASN A 43 -7.63 0.76 -7.21
C ASN A 43 -8.55 -0.08 -6.31
N VAL A 44 -8.11 -0.32 -5.08
CA VAL A 44 -8.84 -1.15 -4.11
C VAL A 44 -10.08 -0.44 -3.56
N SER A 45 -10.18 0.88 -3.69
CA SER A 45 -11.41 1.61 -3.37
C SER A 45 -12.52 1.42 -4.40
N GLU A 46 -12.17 1.13 -5.66
CA GLU A 46 -13.14 0.82 -6.72
C GLU A 46 -13.48 -0.67 -6.74
N TYR A 47 -12.50 -1.53 -6.49
CA TYR A 47 -12.69 -2.97 -6.53
C TYR A 47 -11.82 -3.70 -5.49
N MET A 48 -12.46 -4.18 -4.43
CA MET A 48 -11.87 -5.09 -3.46
C MET A 48 -12.75 -6.33 -3.30
N PRO A 49 -12.51 -7.41 -4.08
CA PRO A 49 -13.44 -8.54 -4.16
C PRO A 49 -13.31 -9.57 -3.02
N PHE A 50 -12.37 -9.38 -2.09
CA PHE A 50 -12.10 -10.33 -1.01
C PHE A 50 -12.37 -9.72 0.36
N PRO A 51 -13.64 -9.40 0.70
CA PRO A 51 -13.98 -8.96 2.03
C PRO A 51 -13.75 -10.08 3.04
N LEU A 52 -13.35 -9.71 4.27
CA LEU A 52 -13.32 -10.63 5.40
C LEU A 52 -14.74 -11.06 5.77
N ASN A 53 -15.20 -12.15 5.16
CA ASN A 53 -16.56 -12.68 5.31
C ASN A 53 -16.55 -14.12 5.82
N LYS A 54 -17.73 -14.75 5.91
CA LYS A 54 -17.87 -16.14 6.40
C LYS A 54 -17.07 -17.16 5.57
N ILE A 55 -16.91 -16.95 4.26
CA ILE A 55 -16.12 -17.83 3.40
C ILE A 55 -14.63 -17.69 3.73
N ALA A 56 -14.12 -16.45 3.82
CA ALA A 56 -12.72 -16.19 4.18
C ALA A 56 -12.35 -16.83 5.53
N VAL A 57 -13.19 -16.66 6.55
CA VAL A 57 -12.98 -17.26 7.88
C VAL A 57 -13.12 -18.80 7.85
N SER A 58 -14.04 -19.33 7.05
CA SER A 58 -14.19 -20.80 6.89
C SER A 58 -12.93 -21.44 6.30
N ILE A 59 -12.35 -20.82 5.24
CA ILE A 59 -11.10 -21.27 4.62
C ILE A 59 -9.97 -21.33 5.66
N TYR A 60 -9.79 -20.25 6.43
CA TYR A 60 -8.78 -20.20 7.48
C TYR A 60 -8.97 -21.32 8.52
N ASN A 61 -10.20 -21.49 9.04
CA ASN A 61 -10.48 -22.52 10.04
C ASN A 61 -10.25 -23.95 9.51
N LYS A 62 -10.60 -24.22 8.25
CA LYS A 62 -10.39 -25.52 7.63
C LYS A 62 -8.92 -25.83 7.39
N ALA A 63 -8.11 -24.82 7.05
CA ALA A 63 -6.66 -24.99 6.93
C ALA A 63 -6.03 -25.45 8.25
N LEU A 64 -6.48 -24.93 9.40
CA LEU A 64 -5.97 -25.32 10.72
C LEU A 64 -6.19 -26.80 11.07
N VAL A 65 -7.25 -27.41 10.54
CA VAL A 65 -7.63 -28.80 10.82
C VAL A 65 -7.46 -29.73 9.61
N ASN A 66 -6.78 -29.27 8.56
CA ASN A 66 -6.59 -29.99 7.28
C ASN A 66 -7.90 -30.53 6.68
N GLN A 67 -8.97 -29.73 6.72
CA GLN A 67 -10.26 -30.08 6.14
C GLN A 67 -10.38 -29.56 4.71
N GLU A 68 -11.01 -30.35 3.83
CA GLU A 68 -11.27 -29.96 2.44
C GLU A 68 -12.23 -28.77 2.31
N LEU A 69 -11.92 -27.92 1.34
CA LEU A 69 -12.76 -26.80 0.94
C LEU A 69 -13.96 -27.28 0.12
N ASN A 70 -15.10 -26.64 0.30
CA ASN A 70 -16.23 -26.80 -0.61
C ASN A 70 -15.97 -26.00 -1.92
N PRO A 71 -16.79 -26.19 -2.97
CA PRO A 71 -16.57 -25.52 -4.25
C PRO A 71 -16.57 -23.98 -4.22
N ASP A 72 -17.32 -23.36 -3.30
CA ASP A 72 -17.35 -21.89 -3.17
C ASP A 72 -16.11 -21.36 -2.45
N GLU A 73 -15.66 -22.08 -1.42
CA GLU A 73 -14.42 -21.79 -0.70
C GLU A 73 -13.19 -21.96 -1.60
N ALA A 74 -13.13 -23.05 -2.38
CA ALA A 74 -12.07 -23.29 -3.34
C ALA A 74 -12.02 -22.18 -4.40
N ARG A 75 -13.16 -21.82 -5.01
CA ARG A 75 -13.23 -20.73 -5.98
C ARG A 75 -12.79 -19.38 -5.37
N PHE A 76 -13.17 -19.10 -4.13
CA PHE A 76 -12.74 -17.89 -3.44
C PHE A 76 -11.22 -17.90 -3.19
N GLN A 77 -10.67 -19.04 -2.75
CA GLN A 77 -9.23 -19.19 -2.53
C GLN A 77 -8.44 -19.07 -3.84
N ASP A 78 -8.85 -19.73 -4.91
CA ASP A 78 -8.18 -19.66 -6.21
C ASP A 78 -8.19 -18.23 -6.78
N ALA A 79 -9.29 -17.51 -6.61
CA ALA A 79 -9.38 -16.12 -7.03
C ALA A 79 -8.47 -15.22 -6.17
N ARG A 80 -8.43 -15.43 -4.85
CA ARG A 80 -7.56 -14.70 -3.93
C ARG A 80 -6.09 -14.96 -4.22
N GLN A 81 -5.73 -16.21 -4.49
CA GLN A 81 -4.36 -16.62 -4.73
C GLN A 81 -3.73 -15.85 -5.88
N LYS A 82 -4.49 -15.52 -6.93
CA LYS A 82 -3.98 -14.70 -8.04
C LYS A 82 -3.48 -13.33 -7.61
N TRP A 83 -4.12 -12.71 -6.62
CA TRP A 83 -3.70 -11.42 -6.07
C TRP A 83 -2.50 -11.56 -5.14
N VAL A 84 -2.43 -12.67 -4.40
CA VAL A 84 -1.26 -13.01 -3.57
C VAL A 84 -0.04 -13.26 -4.46
N ASP A 85 -0.19 -14.07 -5.50
CA ASP A 85 0.87 -14.40 -6.45
C ASP A 85 1.36 -13.15 -7.19
N GLU A 86 0.45 -12.25 -7.60
CA GLU A 86 0.82 -10.96 -8.20
C GLU A 86 1.63 -10.08 -7.24
N PHE A 87 1.24 -10.03 -5.96
CA PHE A 87 2.01 -9.33 -4.93
C PHE A 87 3.40 -9.96 -4.72
N ILE A 88 3.51 -11.29 -4.75
CA ILE A 88 4.78 -12.01 -4.62
C ILE A 88 5.67 -11.78 -5.85
N ASP A 89 5.09 -11.75 -7.05
CA ASP A 89 5.80 -11.59 -8.31
C ASP A 89 6.29 -10.15 -8.55
N ALA A 90 5.72 -9.16 -7.88
CA ALA A 90 6.14 -7.77 -7.99
C ALA A 90 7.49 -7.53 -7.29
N ASP A 91 8.34 -6.72 -7.91
CA ASP A 91 9.64 -6.32 -7.36
C ASP A 91 9.52 -5.05 -6.49
N LYS A 92 8.58 -4.18 -6.87
CA LYS A 92 8.36 -2.87 -6.27
C LYS A 92 6.89 -2.66 -5.93
N TYR A 93 6.64 -2.02 -4.79
CA TYR A 93 5.30 -1.68 -4.31
C TYR A 93 5.11 -0.18 -4.16
N VAL A 94 4.02 0.36 -4.70
CA VAL A 94 3.63 1.77 -4.54
C VAL A 94 2.26 1.80 -3.86
N PHE A 95 2.25 2.15 -2.57
CA PHE A 95 1.01 2.34 -1.80
C PHE A 95 0.57 3.79 -1.89
N VAL A 96 -0.69 4.03 -2.25
CA VAL A 96 -1.20 5.39 -2.46
C VAL A 96 -2.54 5.58 -1.73
N ASN A 97 -2.61 6.53 -0.80
CA ASN A 97 -3.85 6.87 -0.11
C ASN A 97 -3.81 8.26 0.53
N PRO A 98 -4.96 8.91 0.79
CA PRO A 98 -4.99 9.95 1.82
C PRO A 98 -4.91 9.33 3.22
N MET A 99 -4.58 10.15 4.21
CA MET A 99 -4.80 9.85 5.61
C MET A 99 -6.24 10.20 5.99
N TYR A 100 -6.98 9.22 6.51
CA TYR A 100 -8.30 9.42 7.11
C TYR A 100 -8.29 8.97 8.57
N ASN A 101 -8.62 9.89 9.48
CA ASN A 101 -8.66 9.61 10.91
C ASN A 101 -7.38 8.95 11.44
N LEU A 102 -6.21 9.52 11.12
CA LEU A 102 -4.88 9.05 11.52
C LEU A 102 -4.43 7.71 10.89
N PHE A 103 -5.19 7.19 9.92
CA PHE A 103 -4.97 5.85 9.38
C PHE A 103 -5.18 5.78 7.87
N ILE A 104 -4.91 4.61 7.31
CA ILE A 104 -5.20 4.25 5.92
C ILE A 104 -6.71 4.01 5.68
N PRO A 105 -7.20 4.17 4.45
CA PRO A 105 -8.56 3.74 4.08
C PRO A 105 -8.81 2.26 4.36
N SER A 106 -10.07 1.90 4.65
CA SER A 106 -10.47 0.53 5.00
C SER A 106 -10.15 -0.50 3.91
N GLU A 107 -10.17 -0.09 2.65
CA GLU A 107 -9.92 -0.95 1.50
C GLU A 107 -8.44 -1.28 1.38
N MET A 108 -7.53 -0.34 1.70
CA MET A 108 -6.09 -0.63 1.81
C MET A 108 -5.83 -1.66 2.91
N LYS A 109 -6.47 -1.51 4.07
CA LYS A 109 -6.38 -2.50 5.15
C LYS A 109 -6.89 -3.87 4.72
N SER A 110 -8.00 -3.90 3.98
CA SER A 110 -8.58 -5.15 3.45
C SER A 110 -7.66 -5.81 2.43
N TYR A 111 -7.00 -5.04 1.58
CA TYR A 111 -5.98 -5.54 0.65
C TYR A 111 -4.79 -6.16 1.39
N LEU A 112 -4.27 -5.48 2.41
CA LEU A 112 -3.15 -5.98 3.21
C LEU A 112 -3.52 -7.28 3.95
N ASP A 113 -4.74 -7.38 4.49
CA ASP A 113 -5.24 -8.62 5.11
C ASP A 113 -5.35 -9.78 4.10
N MET A 114 -5.66 -9.46 2.85
CA MET A 114 -5.78 -10.44 1.79
C MET A 114 -4.41 -11.02 1.36
N ILE A 115 -3.38 -10.18 1.24
CA ILE A 115 -2.05 -10.60 0.75
C ILE A 115 -1.14 -11.17 1.85
N MET A 116 -1.41 -10.85 3.12
CA MET A 116 -0.64 -11.39 4.24
C MET A 116 -1.13 -12.80 4.60
N GLN A 117 -0.50 -13.85 4.05
CA GLN A 117 -0.95 -15.23 4.12
C GLN A 117 0.20 -16.18 4.47
N ILE A 118 -0.11 -17.22 5.24
CA ILE A 118 0.81 -18.33 5.53
C ILE A 118 0.54 -19.48 4.55
N PRO A 119 1.57 -20.09 3.94
CA PRO A 119 3.00 -19.79 4.07
C PRO A 119 3.53 -18.81 3.01
N ASP A 120 2.65 -18.22 2.20
CA ASP A 120 3.01 -17.56 0.94
C ASP A 120 3.88 -16.29 1.14
N THR A 121 3.49 -15.40 2.06
CA THR A 121 4.20 -14.12 2.27
C THR A 121 4.98 -14.08 3.59
N PHE A 122 4.64 -14.94 4.53
CA PHE A 122 5.42 -15.20 5.74
C PHE A 122 5.11 -16.59 6.31
N HIS A 123 5.94 -17.08 7.22
CA HIS A 123 5.69 -18.31 7.97
C HIS A 123 6.18 -18.21 9.41
N TYR A 124 5.79 -19.18 10.26
CA TYR A 124 6.36 -19.34 11.59
C TYR A 124 7.54 -20.32 11.55
N THR A 125 8.66 -19.92 12.13
CA THR A 125 9.82 -20.80 12.34
C THR A 125 9.52 -21.87 13.40
N LYS A 126 10.45 -22.81 13.60
CA LYS A 126 10.33 -23.83 14.68
C LYS A 126 10.33 -23.18 16.07
N GLU A 127 10.93 -22.00 16.19
CA GLU A 127 11.04 -21.20 17.40
C GLU A 127 9.79 -20.33 17.62
N GLY A 128 8.83 -20.33 16.69
CA GLY A 128 7.59 -19.56 16.78
C GLY A 128 7.72 -18.09 16.38
N THR A 129 8.84 -17.68 15.77
CA THR A 129 9.02 -16.32 15.25
C THR A 129 8.46 -16.22 13.83
N MET A 130 7.93 -15.06 13.46
CA MET A 130 7.53 -14.79 12.08
C MET A 130 8.78 -14.60 11.21
N ALA A 131 8.81 -15.24 10.04
CA ALA A 131 9.85 -15.09 9.03
C ALA A 131 9.20 -14.73 7.69
N GLY A 132 9.59 -13.57 7.15
CA GLY A 132 9.14 -13.08 5.86
C GLY A 132 9.65 -13.93 4.69
N MET A 133 8.95 -13.85 3.56
CA MET A 133 9.29 -14.57 2.32
C MET A 133 9.69 -13.62 1.18
N LEU A 134 9.46 -12.32 1.34
CA LEU A 134 9.49 -11.32 0.27
C LEU A 134 10.72 -10.42 0.32
N HIS A 135 11.90 -11.02 0.42
CA HIS A 135 13.18 -10.31 0.45
C HIS A 135 13.52 -9.68 -0.92
N ASP A 136 14.46 -8.74 -0.91
CA ASP A 136 14.97 -8.03 -2.09
C ASP A 136 13.90 -7.22 -2.85
N LYS A 137 12.85 -6.78 -2.13
CA LYS A 137 11.79 -5.93 -2.66
C LYS A 137 11.84 -4.53 -2.05
N LYS A 138 11.27 -3.56 -2.78
CA LYS A 138 11.26 -2.15 -2.38
C LYS A 138 9.84 -1.59 -2.36
N ALA A 139 9.51 -0.78 -1.38
CA ALA A 139 8.19 -0.21 -1.19
C ALA A 139 8.23 1.29 -0.95
N ILE A 140 7.24 2.00 -1.47
CA ILE A 140 7.03 3.42 -1.22
C ILE A 140 5.58 3.70 -0.86
N HIS A 141 5.36 4.56 0.13
CA HIS A 141 4.04 5.04 0.56
C HIS A 141 3.87 6.50 0.17
N LEU A 142 3.01 6.76 -0.81
CA LEU A 142 2.57 8.09 -1.20
C LEU A 142 1.31 8.44 -0.42
N GLN A 143 1.45 9.32 0.57
CA GLN A 143 0.33 9.74 1.41
C GLN A 143 0.03 11.22 1.29
N THR A 144 -1.24 11.57 1.31
CA THR A 144 -1.67 12.97 1.51
C THR A 144 -2.35 13.15 2.86
N ALA A 145 -2.22 14.32 3.47
CA ALA A 145 -2.90 14.63 4.72
C ALA A 145 -3.25 16.12 4.82
N GLY A 146 -4.42 16.42 5.40
CA GLY A 146 -4.82 17.82 5.64
C GLY A 146 -3.93 18.53 6.67
N GLY A 147 -3.52 17.82 7.72
CA GLY A 147 -2.54 18.29 8.71
C GLY A 147 -1.11 17.98 8.32
N ASP A 148 -0.15 18.59 9.01
CA ASP A 148 1.28 18.29 8.91
C ASP A 148 1.69 17.28 9.99
N TYR A 149 2.19 16.11 9.60
CA TYR A 149 2.60 15.03 10.51
C TYR A 149 4.10 14.82 10.51
N HIS A 150 4.77 15.07 9.39
CA HIS A 150 6.19 14.81 9.22
C HIS A 150 7.04 16.09 9.17
N GLY A 151 6.48 17.22 9.59
CA GLY A 151 7.15 18.52 9.59
C GLY A 151 7.35 19.10 8.19
N SER A 152 6.51 18.72 7.22
CA SER A 152 6.60 19.13 5.82
C SER A 152 6.43 20.66 5.64
N THR A 153 5.74 21.32 6.57
CA THR A 153 5.54 22.79 6.63
C THR A 153 6.36 23.46 7.73
N GLY A 154 7.30 22.74 8.35
CA GLY A 154 8.04 23.20 9.52
C GLY A 154 7.26 23.11 10.85
N ALA A 155 6.13 22.41 10.87
CA ALA A 155 5.41 22.11 12.11
C ALA A 155 6.18 21.09 12.98
N PRO A 156 5.85 20.97 14.28
CA PRO A 156 6.41 19.92 15.12
C PRO A 156 6.17 18.53 14.52
N ASP A 157 7.16 17.65 14.67
CA ASP A 157 7.02 16.25 14.28
C ASP A 157 5.87 15.59 15.07
N MET A 158 4.90 15.06 14.34
CA MET A 158 3.75 14.31 14.85
C MET A 158 3.65 12.92 14.20
N SER A 159 4.75 12.39 13.65
CA SER A 159 4.80 11.12 12.93
C SER A 159 4.33 9.92 13.76
N GLN A 160 4.37 10.01 15.10
CA GLN A 160 3.77 9.01 16.00
C GLN A 160 2.25 8.85 15.80
N LEU A 161 1.58 9.87 15.25
CA LEU A 161 0.14 9.85 14.95
C LEU A 161 -0.16 9.37 13.53
N ASP A 162 0.85 9.18 12.67
CA ASP A 162 0.65 8.50 11.39
C ASP A 162 0.65 6.98 11.59
N LEU A 163 -0.47 6.48 12.12
CA LEU A 163 -0.65 5.06 12.37
C LEU A 163 -0.78 4.28 11.05
N GLY A 164 -1.19 4.93 9.96
CA GLY A 164 -1.34 4.33 8.65
C GLY A 164 0.00 3.92 8.04
N HIS A 165 0.94 4.85 7.93
CA HIS A 165 2.29 4.57 7.45
C HIS A 165 3.01 3.54 8.33
N GLN A 166 2.92 3.69 9.65
CA GLN A 166 3.51 2.74 10.60
C GLN A 166 2.95 1.32 10.42
N TYR A 167 1.64 1.19 10.20
CA TYR A 167 0.99 -0.10 9.97
C TYR A 167 1.47 -0.77 8.67
N ILE A 168 1.53 -0.02 7.56
CA ILE A 168 2.06 -0.54 6.29
C ILE A 168 3.49 -1.05 6.49
N GLY A 169 4.36 -0.23 7.09
CA GLY A 169 5.75 -0.60 7.35
C GLY A 169 5.89 -1.85 8.22
N ALA A 170 5.08 -1.97 9.28
CA ALA A 170 5.09 -3.14 10.15
C ALA A 170 4.67 -4.43 9.41
N ILE A 171 3.62 -4.36 8.58
CA ILE A 171 3.14 -5.51 7.80
C ILE A 171 4.18 -5.93 6.74
N LEU A 172 4.75 -4.96 6.03
CA LEU A 172 5.82 -5.19 5.05
C LEU A 172 7.05 -5.84 5.70
N HIS A 173 7.48 -5.35 6.85
CA HIS A 173 8.58 -5.92 7.61
C HIS A 173 8.31 -7.39 8.00
N VAL A 174 7.10 -7.72 8.46
CA VAL A 174 6.73 -9.11 8.76
C VAL A 174 6.80 -10.00 7.52
N MET A 175 6.44 -9.48 6.34
CA MET A 175 6.55 -10.21 5.07
C MET A 175 7.99 -10.22 4.51
N GLY A 176 8.93 -9.50 5.10
CA GLY A 176 10.35 -9.47 4.71
C GLY A 176 10.75 -8.33 3.77
N VAL A 177 9.90 -7.32 3.61
CA VAL A 177 10.15 -6.12 2.81
C VAL A 177 10.62 -5.00 3.75
N ASP A 178 11.94 -4.80 3.82
CA ASP A 178 12.56 -3.85 4.74
C ASP A 178 12.88 -2.48 4.11
N ASP A 179 13.05 -2.43 2.78
CA ASP A 179 13.26 -1.18 2.04
C ASP A 179 11.91 -0.49 1.82
N PHE A 180 11.47 0.28 2.83
CA PHE A 180 10.21 1.00 2.84
C PHE A 180 10.44 2.49 3.14
N THR A 181 9.88 3.35 2.29
CA THR A 181 9.96 4.81 2.47
C THR A 181 8.60 5.48 2.28
N GLY A 182 8.44 6.66 2.87
CA GLY A 182 7.22 7.47 2.73
C GLY A 182 7.52 8.80 2.06
N VAL A 183 6.61 9.24 1.18
CA VAL A 183 6.62 10.57 0.57
C VAL A 183 5.26 11.20 0.78
N TYR A 184 5.25 12.40 1.33
CA TYR A 184 4.05 12.96 1.95
C TYR A 184 3.68 14.32 1.36
N ALA A 185 2.41 14.49 0.99
CA ALA A 185 1.83 15.79 0.67
C ALA A 185 0.91 16.21 1.83
N GLU A 186 1.41 17.07 2.73
CA GLU A 186 0.77 17.33 4.03
C GLU A 186 0.55 18.82 4.31
N GLY A 187 -0.47 19.15 5.10
CA GLY A 187 -0.65 20.49 5.66
C GLY A 187 -1.59 21.42 4.87
N MET A 188 -2.22 20.97 3.79
CA MET A 188 -3.08 21.83 2.95
C MET A 188 -4.32 22.36 3.68
N ASP A 189 -4.86 21.60 4.63
CA ASP A 189 -6.02 22.05 5.43
C ASP A 189 -5.58 22.86 6.65
N HIS A 190 -4.36 22.60 7.15
CA HIS A 190 -3.74 23.36 8.24
C HIS A 190 -3.32 24.77 7.78
N ASP A 191 -2.81 24.90 6.56
CA ASP A 191 -2.49 26.19 5.92
C ASP A 191 -3.09 26.30 4.50
N PRO A 192 -4.40 26.59 4.40
CA PRO A 192 -5.08 26.68 3.10
C PRO A 192 -4.57 27.81 2.20
N ALA A 193 -3.95 28.85 2.77
CA ALA A 193 -3.42 29.97 2.00
C ALA A 193 -2.20 29.57 1.17
N ASN A 194 -1.38 28.66 1.70
CA ASN A 194 -0.17 28.15 1.05
C ASN A 194 -0.34 26.77 0.42
N ALA A 195 -1.55 26.19 0.44
CA ALA A 195 -1.82 24.88 -0.17
C ALA A 195 -1.28 24.68 -1.59
N PRO A 196 -1.30 25.67 -2.52
CA PRO A 196 -0.68 25.52 -3.84
C PRO A 196 0.84 25.33 -3.79
N GLU A 197 1.55 26.04 -2.92
CA GLU A 197 3.00 25.94 -2.74
C GLU A 197 3.37 24.61 -2.07
N ILE A 198 2.65 24.24 -1.00
CA ILE A 198 2.80 22.95 -0.32
C ILE A 198 2.64 21.78 -1.31
N MET A 199 1.64 21.83 -2.19
CA MET A 199 1.43 20.80 -3.21
C MET A 199 2.54 20.80 -4.26
N ALA A 200 3.04 21.98 -4.68
CA ALA A 200 4.14 22.06 -5.65
C ALA A 200 5.44 21.45 -5.08
N ASP A 201 5.75 21.71 -3.82
CA ASP A 201 6.92 21.12 -3.15
C ASP A 201 6.76 19.60 -2.95
N ALA A 202 5.54 19.15 -2.64
CA ALA A 202 5.24 17.72 -2.60
C ALA A 202 5.40 17.06 -3.97
N PHE A 203 4.95 17.70 -5.06
CA PHE A 203 5.11 17.21 -6.42
C PHE A 203 6.58 17.00 -6.77
N GLN A 204 7.45 17.98 -6.48
CA GLN A 204 8.88 17.82 -6.71
C GLN A 204 9.47 16.62 -5.95
N ARG A 205 9.10 16.44 -4.68
CA ARG A 205 9.55 15.29 -3.88
C ARG A 205 9.03 13.96 -4.43
N ALA A 206 7.80 13.90 -4.95
CA ALA A 206 7.28 12.72 -5.63
C ALA A 206 8.07 12.38 -6.89
N GLU A 207 8.37 13.37 -7.73
CA GLU A 207 9.17 13.13 -8.93
C GLU A 207 10.60 12.68 -8.61
N ASP A 208 11.24 13.30 -7.62
CA ASP A 208 12.59 12.94 -7.20
C ASP A 208 12.63 11.52 -6.61
N ALA A 209 11.62 11.17 -5.80
CA ALA A 209 11.47 9.82 -5.28
C ALA A 209 11.26 8.82 -6.42
N ALA A 210 10.42 9.15 -7.42
CA ALA A 210 10.15 8.28 -8.56
C ALA A 210 11.42 7.96 -9.37
N ARG A 211 12.29 8.95 -9.61
CA ARG A 211 13.56 8.76 -10.33
C ARG A 211 14.57 7.92 -9.56
N ALA A 212 14.46 7.89 -8.23
CA ALA A 212 15.33 7.11 -7.34
C ALA A 212 14.74 5.76 -6.91
N PHE A 213 13.51 5.46 -7.31
CA PHE A 213 12.75 4.31 -6.83
C PHE A 213 13.09 3.04 -7.60
#